data_AF-A0A3N5WRS6-F1
#
_entry.id   AF-A0A3N5WRS6-F1
#
_cell.length_a   1.000
_cell.length_b   1.000
_cell.length_c   1.000
_cell.angle_alpha   90.00
_cell.angle_beta   90.00
_cell.angle_gamma   90.00
#
_symmetry.space_group_name_H-M   'P 1'
#
loop_
_entity.id
_entity.type
_entity.pdbx_description
1 polymer ?
#
loop_
_entity_poly.entity_id
_entity_poly.type
_entity_poly.pdbx_seq_one_letter_code
_entity_poly.pdbx_strand_id
1 'polypeptide(L)'
;MTSISQTNPASARATIPTWKLVRLMIQNQWGAYTLYFLFSVMIFAEQLAPGLIVKTIFDRLSSQGAQSDVTFLWGLIALYLGIEMARLFAAIGYEYYGMTFRLLVTSLLRANLMASILRRRSDQPLPVSSGEALNRFNYNEDTGEVTDFPTWIPDQVGKWIAAAIAVVIMARINLTITLVIFIPLFSVIILSRQAWGRLLGTYRQGRLALDAATGFLGEAFGAVQAVKVAGAEEGVVDHLVALNHARAQVEVRQVYYRGLLDGLNNSVVNFGIGVMLLMAGTAIGQGTFTVGDFALFVSYLWFTTRVPSEIGTFYGDYKTQAVSIERLMELIRPEPPSVLVEPHPIYDSGPLPEVTFPV
;
A
#
# COMPACT_ATOMS: atom_id res chain seq x y z
N MET A 1 -12.79 29.37 -41.81
CA MET A 1 -13.90 28.63 -41.18
C MET A 1 -13.66 27.16 -41.44
N THR A 2 -12.90 26.52 -40.56
CA THR A 2 -12.47 25.12 -40.68
C THR A 2 -13.12 24.39 -39.52
N SER A 3 -14.06 23.49 -39.84
CA SER A 3 -14.92 22.81 -38.89
C SER A 3 -14.08 21.96 -37.93
N ILE A 4 -14.12 22.34 -36.65
CA ILE A 4 -13.71 21.49 -35.55
C ILE A 4 -14.64 20.27 -35.57
N SER A 5 -14.09 19.13 -35.98
CA SER A 5 -14.72 17.83 -35.82
C SER A 5 -14.93 17.60 -34.32
N GLN A 6 -16.18 17.78 -33.87
CA GLN A 6 -16.60 17.39 -32.53
C GLN A 6 -16.46 15.87 -32.44
N THR A 7 -15.45 15.41 -31.71
CA THR A 7 -15.34 14.00 -31.33
C THR A 7 -16.50 13.65 -30.40
N ASN A 8 -17.33 12.76 -30.89
CA ASN A 8 -18.55 12.25 -30.28
C ASN A 8 -18.27 11.70 -28.84
N PRO A 9 -18.90 12.22 -27.78
CA PRO A 9 -18.64 11.80 -26.40
C PRO A 9 -19.55 10.61 -26.02
N ALA A 10 -19.51 9.47 -26.74
CA ALA A 10 -20.42 8.36 -26.42
C ALA A 10 -20.07 6.98 -27.04
N SER A 11 -18.81 6.60 -27.22
CA SER A 11 -18.47 5.17 -27.19
C SER A 11 -18.18 4.81 -25.74
N ALA A 12 -19.16 4.21 -25.06
CA ALA A 12 -18.98 3.69 -23.71
C ALA A 12 -17.72 2.81 -23.70
N ARG A 13 -16.65 3.28 -23.06
CA ARG A 13 -15.40 2.53 -22.92
C ARG A 13 -15.78 1.22 -22.26
N ALA A 14 -15.76 0.11 -22.99
CA ALA A 14 -15.97 -1.20 -22.41
C ALA A 14 -14.75 -1.47 -21.50
N THR A 15 -14.88 -1.13 -20.23
CA THR A 15 -13.87 -1.37 -19.20
C THR A 15 -14.36 -2.49 -18.30
N ILE A 16 -13.46 -3.39 -17.91
CA ILE A 16 -13.77 -4.35 -16.85
C ILE A 16 -13.68 -3.60 -15.51
N PRO A 17 -14.71 -3.69 -14.64
CA PRO A 17 -14.61 -3.16 -13.29
C PRO A 17 -13.42 -3.76 -12.54
N THR A 18 -12.69 -2.96 -11.77
CA THR A 18 -11.50 -3.36 -11.01
C THR A 18 -11.69 -4.67 -10.24
N TRP A 19 -12.79 -4.79 -9.49
CA TRP A 19 -13.10 -5.99 -8.69
C TRP A 19 -13.22 -7.26 -9.55
N LYS A 20 -13.75 -7.13 -10.77
CA LYS A 20 -13.94 -8.26 -11.69
C LYS A 20 -12.61 -8.71 -12.27
N LEU A 21 -11.72 -7.78 -12.62
CA LEU A 21 -10.36 -8.11 -13.06
C LEU A 21 -9.56 -8.78 -11.94
N VAL A 22 -9.60 -8.21 -10.74
CA VAL A 22 -8.96 -8.78 -9.54
C VAL A 22 -9.44 -10.22 -9.29
N ARG A 23 -10.75 -10.46 -9.37
CA ARG A 23 -11.30 -11.81 -9.25
C ARG A 23 -10.74 -12.78 -10.30
N LEU A 24 -10.64 -12.36 -11.56
CA LEU A 24 -10.12 -13.21 -12.64
C LEU A 24 -8.63 -13.52 -12.45
N MET A 25 -7.83 -12.53 -12.03
CA MET A 25 -6.41 -12.74 -11.69
C MET A 25 -6.24 -13.76 -10.56
N ILE A 26 -7.05 -13.64 -9.50
CA ILE A 26 -7.09 -14.58 -8.38
C ILE A 26 -7.50 -15.98 -8.85
N GLN A 27 -8.52 -16.09 -9.71
CA GLN A 27 -8.97 -17.38 -10.22
C GLN A 27 -7.90 -18.08 -11.06
N ASN A 28 -7.13 -17.34 -11.86
CA ASN A 28 -6.07 -17.90 -12.68
C ASN A 28 -4.91 -18.46 -11.84
N GLN A 29 -4.61 -17.82 -10.70
CA GLN A 29 -3.50 -18.21 -9.80
C GLN A 29 -3.99 -18.51 -8.38
N TRP A 30 -5.09 -19.27 -8.27
CA TRP A 30 -5.80 -19.48 -7.00
C TRP A 30 -4.96 -20.20 -5.95
N GLY A 31 -4.09 -21.13 -6.35
CA GLY A 31 -3.23 -21.89 -5.45
C GLY A 31 -2.22 -21.00 -4.72
N ALA A 32 -1.44 -20.24 -5.49
CA ALA A 32 -0.49 -19.27 -4.94
C ALA A 32 -1.19 -18.20 -4.10
N TYR A 33 -2.33 -17.68 -4.58
CA TYR A 33 -3.12 -16.68 -3.84
C TYR A 33 -3.67 -17.22 -2.51
N THR A 34 -4.16 -18.46 -2.49
CA THR A 34 -4.72 -19.08 -1.27
C THR A 34 -3.63 -19.30 -0.23
N LEU A 35 -2.45 -19.80 -0.65
CA LEU A 35 -1.31 -19.96 0.26
C LEU A 35 -0.85 -18.62 0.80
N TYR A 36 -0.71 -17.61 -0.06
CA TYR A 36 -0.41 -16.25 0.37
C TYR A 36 -1.45 -15.71 1.37
N PHE A 37 -2.74 -15.92 1.10
CA PHE A 37 -3.82 -15.50 2.00
C PHE A 37 -3.68 -16.12 3.40
N LEU A 38 -3.41 -17.43 3.46
CA LEU A 38 -3.24 -18.15 4.72
C LEU A 38 -2.03 -17.63 5.50
N PHE A 39 -0.88 -17.45 4.84
CA PHE A 39 0.32 -16.92 5.48
C PHE A 39 0.16 -15.47 5.94
N SER A 40 -0.52 -14.62 5.15
CA SER A 40 -0.82 -13.23 5.53
C SER A 40 -1.69 -13.20 6.79
N VAL A 41 -2.80 -13.94 6.82
CA VAL A 41 -3.66 -14.02 8.02
C VAL A 41 -2.91 -14.56 9.23
N MET A 42 -2.05 -15.58 9.04
CA MET A 42 -1.23 -16.15 10.12
C MET A 42 -0.27 -15.10 10.71
N ILE A 43 0.46 -14.35 9.88
CA ILE A 43 1.39 -13.30 10.32
C ILE A 43 0.68 -12.22 11.15
N PHE A 44 -0.50 -11.80 10.73
CA PHE A 44 -1.23 -10.76 11.44
C PHE A 44 -1.89 -11.29 12.72
N ALA A 45 -2.43 -12.52 12.70
CA ALA A 45 -3.01 -13.15 13.89
C ALA A 45 -1.93 -13.40 14.97
N GLU A 46 -0.72 -13.75 14.57
CA GLU A 46 0.39 -14.03 15.48
C GLU A 46 0.84 -12.81 16.29
N GLN A 47 0.62 -11.58 15.80
CA GLN A 47 0.91 -10.36 16.56
C GLN A 47 0.16 -10.28 17.90
N LEU A 48 -0.93 -11.04 18.06
CA LEU A 48 -1.69 -11.10 19.30
C LEU A 48 -0.97 -11.88 20.41
N ALA A 49 -0.15 -12.87 20.06
CA ALA A 49 0.40 -13.83 21.01
C ALA A 49 1.50 -13.24 21.92
N PRO A 50 2.49 -12.47 21.41
CA PRO A 50 3.50 -11.83 22.25
C PRO A 50 2.89 -11.02 23.40
N GLY A 51 1.85 -10.21 23.13
CA GLY A 51 1.20 -9.40 24.16
C GLY A 51 0.56 -10.21 25.28
N LEU A 52 -0.06 -11.36 24.96
CA LEU A 52 -0.65 -12.27 25.94
C LEU A 52 0.40 -12.98 26.80
N ILE A 53 1.51 -13.41 26.18
CA ILE A 53 2.62 -14.05 26.89
C ILE A 53 3.27 -13.05 27.85
N VAL A 54 3.59 -11.85 27.35
CA VAL A 54 4.19 -10.77 28.15
C VAL A 54 3.28 -10.41 29.33
N LYS A 55 1.97 -10.27 29.10
CA LYS A 55 1.00 -10.09 30.18
C LYS A 55 1.12 -11.18 31.25
N THR A 56 1.09 -12.44 30.84
CA THR A 56 1.11 -13.58 31.75
C THR A 56 2.40 -13.60 32.59
N ILE A 57 3.54 -13.26 31.97
CA ILE A 57 4.83 -13.15 32.67
C ILE A 57 4.74 -12.06 33.75
N PHE A 58 4.29 -10.85 33.42
CA PHE A 58 4.21 -9.74 34.37
C PHE A 58 3.20 -9.97 35.49
N ASP A 59 2.05 -10.58 35.20
CA ASP A 59 1.03 -10.92 36.21
C ASP A 59 1.57 -11.94 37.23
N ARG A 60 2.35 -12.92 36.76
CA ARG A 60 2.98 -13.91 37.66
C ARG A 60 4.07 -13.29 38.53
N LEU A 61 4.94 -12.46 37.94
CA LEU A 61 6.03 -11.80 38.66
C LEU A 61 5.54 -10.79 39.72
N SER A 62 4.37 -10.19 39.51
CA SER A 62 3.80 -9.19 40.42
C SER A 62 2.95 -9.78 41.55
N SER A 63 2.59 -11.06 41.50
CA SER A 63 1.80 -11.72 42.55
C SER A 63 2.64 -12.05 43.80
N GLN A 64 2.15 -11.67 45.00
CA GLN A 64 2.86 -11.78 46.29
C GLN A 64 3.21 -13.22 46.76
N GLY A 65 2.88 -14.24 45.97
CA GLY A 65 3.19 -15.65 46.24
C GLY A 65 4.35 -16.21 45.40
N ALA A 66 5.18 -15.34 44.81
CA ALA A 66 6.28 -15.71 43.93
C ALA A 66 7.46 -16.40 44.66
N GLN A 67 7.22 -17.56 45.29
CA GLN A 67 8.18 -18.66 45.20
C GLN A 67 8.05 -19.21 43.77
N SER A 68 8.72 -18.49 42.87
CA SER A 68 8.66 -18.60 41.42
C SER A 68 8.87 -20.03 40.93
N ASP A 69 7.86 -20.59 40.27
CA ASP A 69 8.07 -21.70 39.34
C ASP A 69 8.88 -21.16 38.15
N VAL A 70 10.20 -21.11 38.35
CA VAL A 70 11.18 -20.65 37.35
C VAL A 70 11.05 -21.48 36.07
N THR A 71 10.65 -22.75 36.19
CA THR A 71 10.41 -23.64 35.04
C THR A 71 9.21 -23.17 34.22
N PHE A 72 8.12 -22.73 34.84
CA PHE A 72 6.99 -22.15 34.12
C PHE A 72 7.37 -20.85 33.37
N LEU A 73 8.16 -19.98 33.99
CA LEU A 73 8.64 -18.75 33.34
C LEU A 73 9.54 -19.07 32.14
N TRP A 74 10.48 -20.00 32.28
CA TRP A 74 11.28 -20.49 31.16
C TRP A 74 10.42 -21.13 30.06
N GLY A 75 9.33 -21.82 30.44
CA GLY A 75 8.34 -22.35 29.50
C GLY A 75 7.66 -21.24 28.69
N LEU A 76 7.28 -20.13 29.31
CA LEU A 76 6.70 -18.97 28.62
C LEU A 76 7.71 -18.26 27.71
N ILE A 77 8.96 -18.14 28.15
CA ILE A 77 10.04 -17.57 27.32
C ILE A 77 10.32 -18.48 26.11
N ALA A 78 10.40 -19.80 26.32
CA ALA A 78 10.56 -20.77 25.25
C ALA A 78 9.37 -20.75 24.27
N LEU A 79 8.15 -20.60 24.79
CA LEU A 79 6.95 -20.41 23.97
C LEU A 79 7.03 -19.12 23.15
N TYR A 80 7.44 -18.00 23.76
CA TYR A 80 7.64 -16.73 23.07
C TYR A 80 8.62 -16.88 21.91
N LEU A 81 9.79 -17.48 22.16
CA LEU A 81 10.80 -17.75 21.14
C LEU A 81 10.27 -18.69 20.06
N GLY A 82 9.52 -19.73 20.43
CA GLY A 82 8.88 -20.66 19.49
C GLY A 82 7.88 -19.97 18.57
N ILE A 83 7.11 -19.01 19.10
CA ILE A 83 6.21 -18.18 18.31
C ILE A 83 7.01 -17.27 17.38
N GLU A 84 8.01 -16.52 17.86
CA GLU A 84 8.82 -15.69 16.94
C GLU A 84 9.52 -16.52 15.84
N MET A 85 9.90 -17.77 16.11
CA MET A 85 10.39 -18.70 15.09
C MET A 85 9.30 -19.12 14.10
N ALA A 86 8.09 -19.42 14.57
CA ALA A 86 6.94 -19.69 13.71
C ALA A 86 6.60 -18.48 12.82
N ARG A 87 6.73 -17.27 13.36
CA ARG A 87 6.60 -16.01 12.63
C ARG A 87 7.59 -15.86 11.50
N LEU A 88 8.86 -16.22 11.72
CA LEU A 88 9.86 -16.22 10.66
C LEU A 88 9.51 -17.19 9.54
N PHE A 89 9.03 -18.39 9.89
CA PHE A 89 8.57 -19.36 8.89
C PHE A 89 7.36 -18.83 8.11
N ALA A 90 6.39 -18.23 8.80
CA ALA A 90 5.22 -17.62 8.17
C ALA A 90 5.60 -16.45 7.26
N ALA A 91 6.58 -15.63 7.66
CA ALA A 91 7.15 -14.53 6.87
C ALA A 91 7.77 -15.02 5.55
N ILE A 92 8.51 -16.13 5.58
CA ILE A 92 9.06 -16.71 4.35
C ILE A 92 7.93 -17.16 3.41
N GLY A 93 6.92 -17.85 3.93
CA GLY A 93 5.76 -18.28 3.13
C GLY A 93 5.00 -17.09 2.55
N TYR A 94 4.75 -16.07 3.37
CA TYR A 94 4.10 -14.82 2.98
C TYR A 94 4.82 -14.14 1.81
N GLU A 95 6.13 -13.92 1.93
CA GLU A 95 6.90 -13.26 0.87
C GLU A 95 7.00 -14.13 -0.39
N TYR A 96 7.24 -15.43 -0.21
CA TYR A 96 7.39 -16.37 -1.34
C TYR A 96 6.11 -16.47 -2.15
N TYR A 97 4.97 -16.80 -1.53
CA TYR A 97 3.71 -16.96 -2.25
C TYR A 97 3.14 -15.64 -2.76
N GLY A 98 3.37 -14.53 -2.04
CA GLY A 98 2.99 -13.19 -2.50
C GLY A 98 3.75 -12.80 -3.77
N MET A 99 5.07 -12.99 -3.78
CA MET A 99 5.89 -12.70 -4.96
C MET A 99 5.59 -13.64 -6.12
N THR A 100 5.42 -14.94 -5.86
CA THR A 100 5.03 -15.93 -6.88
C THR A 100 3.70 -15.53 -7.54
N PHE A 101 2.68 -15.20 -6.74
CA PHE A 101 1.40 -14.74 -7.29
C PHE A 101 1.57 -13.51 -8.21
N ARG A 102 2.27 -12.47 -7.75
CA ARG A 102 2.49 -11.24 -8.53
C ARG A 102 3.24 -11.51 -9.84
N LEU A 103 4.28 -12.34 -9.81
CA LEU A 103 5.07 -12.68 -11.00
C LEU A 103 4.29 -13.52 -12.01
N LEU A 104 3.51 -14.50 -11.55
CA LEU A 104 2.69 -15.35 -12.43
C LEU A 104 1.59 -14.54 -13.12
N VAL A 105 0.90 -13.68 -12.36
CA VAL A 105 -0.14 -12.81 -12.91
C VAL A 105 0.47 -11.75 -13.82
N THR A 106 1.61 -11.15 -13.45
CA THR A 106 2.32 -10.19 -14.32
C THR A 106 2.71 -10.83 -15.65
N SER A 107 3.22 -12.06 -15.61
CA SER A 107 3.63 -12.80 -16.81
C SER A 107 2.43 -13.08 -17.71
N LEU A 108 1.29 -13.45 -17.14
CA LEU A 108 0.03 -13.62 -17.86
C LEU A 108 -0.42 -12.33 -18.54
N LEU A 109 -0.49 -11.23 -17.79
CA LEU A 109 -0.89 -9.93 -18.33
C LEU A 109 0.02 -9.49 -19.47
N ARG A 110 1.34 -9.61 -19.29
CA ARG A 110 2.33 -9.23 -20.32
C ARG A 110 2.24 -10.11 -21.56
N ALA A 111 2.08 -11.42 -21.40
CA ALA A 111 1.94 -12.32 -22.53
C ALA A 111 0.66 -12.03 -23.32
N ASN A 112 -0.46 -11.79 -22.64
CA ASN A 112 -1.72 -11.39 -23.28
C ASN A 112 -1.65 -10.02 -23.96
N LEU A 113 -1.01 -9.03 -23.31
CA LEU A 113 -0.77 -7.72 -23.93
C LEU A 113 0.09 -7.85 -25.19
N MET A 114 1.17 -8.63 -25.13
CA MET A 114 2.04 -8.87 -26.28
C MET A 114 1.30 -9.61 -27.39
N ALA A 115 0.56 -10.67 -27.07
CA ALA A 115 -0.25 -11.41 -28.03
C ALA A 115 -1.27 -10.51 -28.72
N SER A 116 -1.95 -9.62 -27.97
CA SER A 116 -2.89 -8.66 -28.55
C SER A 116 -2.22 -7.67 -29.50
N ILE A 117 -1.02 -7.18 -29.14
CA ILE A 117 -0.23 -6.31 -30.03
C ILE A 117 0.17 -7.05 -31.31
N LEU A 118 0.58 -8.32 -31.22
CA LEU A 118 0.98 -9.13 -32.38
C LEU A 118 -0.21 -9.55 -33.27
N ARG A 119 -1.39 -9.75 -32.69
CA ARG A 119 -2.64 -10.04 -33.43
C ARG A 119 -3.24 -8.79 -34.09
N ARG A 120 -2.80 -7.60 -33.69
CA ARG A 120 -3.29 -6.33 -34.23
C ARG A 120 -3.04 -6.27 -35.73
N ARG A 121 -4.05 -5.87 -36.48
CA ARG A 121 -3.93 -5.73 -37.93
C ARG A 121 -2.94 -4.63 -38.27
N SER A 122 -2.19 -4.80 -39.36
CA SER A 122 -1.18 -3.84 -39.83
C SER A 122 -1.73 -2.44 -40.13
N ASP A 123 -3.03 -2.33 -40.46
CA ASP A 123 -3.74 -1.06 -40.69
C ASP A 123 -4.20 -0.37 -39.41
N GLN A 124 -4.00 -0.97 -38.23
CA GLN A 124 -4.37 -0.42 -36.93
C GLN A 124 -3.11 -0.12 -36.13
N PRO A 125 -2.66 1.15 -36.04
CA PRO A 125 -1.53 1.49 -35.20
C PRO A 125 -1.86 1.27 -33.72
N LEU A 126 -0.82 1.26 -32.88
CA LEU A 126 -1.00 1.33 -31.44
C LEU A 126 -1.70 2.65 -31.09
N PRO A 127 -2.61 2.64 -30.09
CA PRO A 127 -3.33 3.84 -29.68
C PRO A 127 -2.43 4.87 -28.97
N VAL A 128 -1.22 4.46 -28.59
CA VAL A 128 -0.23 5.26 -27.87
C VAL A 128 1.16 5.10 -28.49
N SER A 129 2.09 5.97 -28.14
CA SER A 129 3.49 5.86 -28.58
C SER A 129 4.14 4.57 -28.07
N SER A 130 5.15 4.06 -28.79
CA SER A 130 5.88 2.85 -28.38
C SER A 130 6.56 3.01 -27.01
N GLY A 131 7.03 4.21 -26.67
CA GLY A 131 7.60 4.50 -25.34
C GLY A 131 6.56 4.44 -24.24
N GLU A 132 5.37 5.02 -24.47
CA GLU A 132 4.27 4.89 -23.52
C GLU A 132 3.80 3.44 -23.37
N ALA A 133 3.70 2.69 -24.47
CA ALA A 133 3.37 1.27 -24.42
C ALA A 133 4.40 0.50 -23.56
N LEU A 134 5.70 0.69 -23.78
CA LEU A 134 6.76 0.05 -23.00
C LEU A 134 6.67 0.37 -21.51
N ASN A 135 6.37 1.63 -21.17
CA ASN A 135 6.15 2.06 -19.80
C ASN A 135 4.98 1.32 -19.14
N ARG A 136 3.85 1.15 -19.84
CA ARG A 136 2.71 0.37 -19.33
C ARG A 136 3.06 -1.11 -19.07
N PHE A 137 3.96 -1.69 -19.87
CA PHE A 137 4.49 -3.06 -19.65
C PHE A 137 5.44 -3.16 -18.45
N ASN A 138 6.01 -2.05 -17.99
CA ASN A 138 6.97 -2.05 -16.90
C ASN A 138 6.29 -2.47 -15.58
N TYR A 139 6.99 -3.30 -14.79
CA TYR A 139 6.50 -3.76 -13.49
C TYR A 139 6.46 -2.60 -12.49
N ASN A 140 7.27 -1.56 -12.68
CA ASN A 140 7.24 -0.39 -11.80
C ASN A 140 6.15 0.64 -12.19
N GLU A 141 5.29 0.30 -13.17
CA GLU A 141 4.17 1.13 -13.60
C GLU A 141 2.85 0.32 -13.63
N ASP A 142 2.08 0.37 -14.73
CA ASP A 142 0.71 -0.11 -14.76
C ASP A 142 0.57 -1.62 -14.53
N THR A 143 1.44 -2.46 -15.12
CA THR A 143 1.34 -3.92 -14.89
C THR A 143 1.65 -4.32 -13.44
N GLY A 144 2.61 -3.69 -12.77
CA GLY A 144 2.86 -3.99 -11.36
C GLY A 144 1.74 -3.50 -10.47
N GLU A 145 1.27 -2.27 -10.66
CA GLU A 145 0.15 -1.70 -9.91
C GLU A 145 -1.08 -2.62 -9.95
N VAL A 146 -1.43 -3.10 -11.15
CA VAL A 146 -2.61 -3.97 -11.33
C VAL A 146 -2.43 -5.34 -10.66
N THR A 147 -1.21 -5.89 -10.65
CA THR A 147 -0.93 -7.22 -10.10
C THR A 147 -0.57 -7.25 -8.63
N ASP A 148 -0.15 -6.12 -8.05
CA ASP A 148 0.16 -5.95 -6.63
C ASP A 148 -1.10 -5.77 -5.79
N PHE A 149 -2.06 -4.95 -6.24
CA PHE A 149 -3.28 -4.68 -5.45
C PHE A 149 -4.03 -5.92 -4.92
N PRO A 150 -4.19 -7.04 -5.66
CA PRO A 150 -4.84 -8.23 -5.10
C PRO A 150 -4.18 -8.76 -3.82
N THR A 151 -2.86 -8.56 -3.65
CA THR A 151 -2.13 -8.98 -2.44
C THR A 151 -2.38 -8.07 -1.24
N TRP A 152 -2.95 -6.88 -1.45
CA TRP A 152 -3.35 -6.00 -0.34
C TRP A 152 -4.61 -6.49 0.37
N ILE A 153 -5.46 -7.25 -0.32
CA ILE A 153 -6.73 -7.73 0.24
C ILE A 153 -6.50 -8.66 1.45
N PRO A 154 -5.67 -9.73 1.35
CA PRO A 154 -5.38 -10.58 2.50
C PRO A 154 -4.71 -9.83 3.65
N ASP A 155 -3.81 -8.90 3.33
CA ASP A 155 -3.11 -8.08 4.33
C ASP A 155 -4.09 -7.24 5.13
N GLN A 156 -5.00 -6.57 4.44
CA GLN A 156 -5.99 -5.75 5.07
C GLN A 156 -6.92 -6.62 5.93
N VAL A 157 -7.40 -7.75 5.40
CA VAL A 157 -8.21 -8.70 6.17
C VAL A 157 -7.48 -9.16 7.45
N GLY A 158 -6.22 -9.57 7.34
CA GLY A 158 -5.41 -10.00 8.48
C GLY A 158 -5.24 -8.90 9.54
N LYS A 159 -4.85 -7.69 9.12
CA LYS A 159 -4.70 -6.53 10.01
C LYS A 159 -6.01 -6.18 10.73
N TRP A 160 -7.14 -6.16 10.01
CA TRP A 160 -8.45 -5.84 10.59
C TRP A 160 -8.94 -6.90 11.57
N ILE A 161 -8.77 -8.18 11.24
CA ILE A 161 -9.12 -9.27 12.14
C ILE A 161 -8.27 -9.21 13.41
N ALA A 162 -6.95 -9.04 13.28
CA ALA A 162 -6.05 -8.94 14.43
C ALA A 162 -6.41 -7.73 15.31
N ALA A 163 -6.62 -6.54 14.72
CA ALA A 163 -7.03 -5.36 15.46
C ALA A 163 -8.39 -5.54 16.14
N ALA A 164 -9.38 -6.14 15.47
CA ALA A 164 -10.68 -6.42 16.07
C ALA A 164 -10.55 -7.35 17.29
N ILE A 165 -9.78 -8.43 17.17
CA ILE A 165 -9.52 -9.35 18.29
C ILE A 165 -8.78 -8.63 19.42
N ALA A 166 -7.77 -7.82 19.11
CA ALA A 166 -7.03 -7.03 20.08
C ALA A 166 -7.93 -6.08 20.87
N VAL A 167 -8.79 -5.33 20.18
CA VAL A 167 -9.77 -4.42 20.80
C VAL A 167 -10.74 -5.20 21.70
N VAL A 168 -11.22 -6.36 21.26
CA VAL A 168 -12.09 -7.21 22.07
C VAL A 168 -11.38 -7.68 23.34
N ILE A 169 -10.12 -8.13 23.24
CA ILE A 169 -9.32 -8.53 24.41
C ILE A 169 -9.13 -7.36 25.38
N MET A 170 -8.77 -6.17 24.88
CA MET A 170 -8.60 -4.96 25.70
C MET A 170 -9.91 -4.57 26.38
N ALA A 171 -11.02 -4.55 25.63
CA ALA A 171 -12.34 -4.20 26.15
C ALA A 171 -12.83 -5.18 27.23
N ARG A 172 -12.47 -6.47 27.11
CA ARG A 172 -12.76 -7.50 28.11
C ARG A 172 -11.97 -7.31 29.41
N ILE A 173 -10.75 -6.78 29.32
CA ILE A 173 -9.91 -6.46 30.48
C ILE A 173 -10.44 -5.19 31.16
N ASN A 174 -10.52 -4.09 30.43
CA ASN A 174 -11.05 -2.83 30.96
C ASN A 174 -11.62 -1.96 29.83
N LEU A 175 -12.95 -1.95 29.72
CA LEU A 175 -13.66 -1.19 28.69
C LEU A 175 -13.41 0.32 28.80
N THR A 176 -13.39 0.87 30.02
CA THR A 176 -13.21 2.32 30.25
C THR A 176 -11.84 2.78 29.77
N ILE A 177 -10.77 2.10 30.17
CA ILE A 177 -9.41 2.41 29.73
C ILE A 177 -9.31 2.25 28.21
N THR A 178 -9.88 1.17 27.65
CA THR A 178 -9.91 0.94 26.21
C THR A 178 -10.56 2.12 25.49
N LEU A 179 -11.81 2.47 25.79
CA LEU A 179 -12.51 3.57 25.13
C LEU A 179 -11.75 4.90 25.22
N VAL A 180 -11.20 5.23 26.39
CA VAL A 180 -10.45 6.47 26.58
C VAL A 180 -9.22 6.55 25.68
N ILE A 181 -8.47 5.45 25.51
CA ILE A 181 -7.29 5.44 24.64
C ILE A 181 -7.66 5.57 23.16
N PHE A 182 -8.82 5.05 22.76
CA PHE A 182 -9.28 5.17 21.38
C PHE A 182 -9.78 6.58 21.02
N ILE A 183 -10.16 7.43 21.98
CA ILE A 183 -10.59 8.82 21.72
C ILE A 183 -9.53 9.65 20.97
N PRO A 184 -8.28 9.77 21.45
CA PRO A 184 -7.25 10.56 20.74
C PRO A 184 -6.92 9.93 19.38
N LEU A 185 -7.01 8.61 19.25
CA LEU A 185 -6.86 7.91 17.98
C LEU A 185 -7.93 8.27 16.95
N PHE A 186 -9.21 8.26 17.35
CA PHE A 186 -10.30 8.68 16.47
C PHE A 186 -10.19 10.16 16.10
N SER A 187 -9.71 10.99 17.03
CA SER A 187 -9.48 12.42 16.79
C SER A 187 -8.45 12.64 15.68
N VAL A 188 -7.40 11.83 15.63
CA VAL A 188 -6.38 11.90 14.56
C VAL A 188 -6.94 11.57 13.19
N ILE A 189 -7.82 10.57 13.09
CA ILE A 189 -8.48 10.23 11.82
C ILE A 189 -9.28 11.43 11.32
N ILE A 190 -10.02 12.07 12.22
CA ILE A 190 -10.83 13.25 11.90
C ILE A 190 -9.94 14.41 11.46
N LEU A 191 -8.88 14.71 12.22
CA LEU A 191 -7.93 15.78 11.90
C LEU A 191 -7.22 15.53 10.57
N SER A 192 -6.75 14.31 10.34
CA SER A 192 -6.11 13.90 9.08
C SER A 192 -7.06 14.04 7.90
N ARG A 193 -8.33 13.63 8.06
CA ARG A 193 -9.36 13.79 7.03
C ARG A 193 -9.64 15.26 6.71
N GLN A 194 -9.70 16.13 7.73
CA GLN A 194 -9.89 17.57 7.52
C GLN A 194 -8.67 18.22 6.84
N ALA A 195 -7.46 17.78 7.17
CA ALA A 195 -6.23 18.26 6.57
C ALA A 195 -6.04 17.76 5.12
N TRP A 196 -6.62 16.61 4.77
CA TRP A 196 -6.45 15.95 3.47
C TRP A 196 -6.76 16.88 2.29
N GLY A 197 -7.84 17.66 2.36
CA GLY A 197 -8.21 18.58 1.29
C GLY A 197 -7.16 19.66 1.02
N ARG A 198 -6.53 20.19 2.09
CA ARG A 198 -5.44 21.18 1.98
C ARG A 198 -4.17 20.53 1.44
N LEU A 199 -3.86 19.32 1.91
CA LEU A 199 -2.70 18.56 1.48
C LEU A 199 -2.78 18.25 -0.04
N LEU A 200 -3.94 17.78 -0.51
CA LEU A 200 -4.18 17.49 -1.93
C LEU A 200 -4.04 18.73 -2.81
N GLY A 201 -4.51 19.89 -2.34
CA GLY A 201 -4.30 21.17 -3.02
C GLY A 201 -2.82 21.52 -3.15
N THR A 202 -2.03 21.26 -2.11
CA THR A 202 -0.58 21.54 -2.10
C THR A 202 0.16 20.58 -3.03
N TYR A 203 -0.19 19.30 -3.05
CA TYR A 203 0.35 18.32 -4.00
C TYR A 203 0.08 18.71 -5.46
N ARG A 204 -1.14 19.17 -5.76
CA ARG A 204 -1.49 19.64 -7.11
C ARG A 204 -0.64 20.84 -7.51
N GLN A 205 -0.44 21.81 -6.62
CA GLN A 205 0.42 22.96 -6.88
C GLN A 205 1.89 22.54 -7.09
N GLY A 206 2.38 21.60 -6.28
CA GLY A 206 3.74 21.08 -6.38
C GLY A 206 3.97 20.39 -7.73
N ARG A 207 3.01 19.58 -8.18
CA ARG A 207 3.05 18.93 -9.50
C ARG A 207 3.08 19.93 -10.64
N LEU A 208 2.22 20.94 -10.62
CA LEU A 208 2.21 22.00 -11.65
C LEU A 208 3.52 22.78 -11.70
N ALA A 209 4.11 23.10 -10.54
CA ALA A 209 5.39 23.81 -10.48
C ALA A 209 6.56 22.94 -10.95
N LEU A 210 6.52 21.64 -10.68
CA LEU A 210 7.48 20.67 -11.21
C LEU A 210 7.37 20.58 -12.74
N ASP A 211 6.16 20.40 -13.26
CA ASP A 211 5.89 20.26 -14.70
C ASP A 211 6.32 21.53 -15.47
N ALA A 212 6.13 22.72 -14.90
CA ALA A 212 6.62 23.97 -15.50
C ALA A 212 8.15 24.03 -15.58
N ALA A 213 8.85 23.65 -14.52
CA ALA A 213 10.32 23.65 -14.49
C ALA A 213 10.93 22.60 -15.44
N THR A 214 10.36 21.39 -15.47
CA THR A 214 10.83 20.31 -16.35
C THR A 214 10.46 20.57 -17.81
N GLY A 215 9.26 21.12 -18.07
CA GLY A 215 8.85 21.55 -19.40
C GLY A 215 9.77 22.62 -19.97
N PHE A 216 10.08 23.66 -19.19
CA PHE A 216 11.02 24.71 -19.60
C PHE A 216 12.42 24.16 -19.88
N LEU A 217 12.93 23.24 -19.05
CA LEU A 217 14.20 22.57 -19.33
C LEU A 217 14.18 21.81 -20.66
N GLY A 218 13.09 21.10 -20.95
CA GLY A 218 12.90 20.41 -22.24
C GLY A 218 12.95 21.36 -23.43
N GLU A 219 12.26 22.51 -23.34
CA GLU A 219 12.27 23.56 -24.37
C GLU A 219 13.65 24.20 -24.53
N ALA A 220 14.32 24.54 -23.42
CA ALA A 220 15.63 25.17 -23.42
C ALA A 220 16.71 24.27 -24.06
N PHE A 221 16.72 22.97 -23.73
CA PHE A 221 17.63 22.02 -24.36
C PHE A 221 17.27 21.75 -25.83
N GLY A 222 15.98 21.67 -26.15
CA GLY A 222 15.50 21.54 -27.54
C GLY A 222 15.88 22.72 -28.43
N ALA A 223 15.97 23.93 -27.85
CA ALA A 223 16.30 25.17 -28.54
C ALA A 223 17.72 25.69 -28.25
N VAL A 224 18.63 24.85 -27.76
CA VAL A 224 19.95 25.28 -27.26
C VAL A 224 20.76 26.09 -28.29
N GLN A 225 20.65 25.76 -29.58
CA GLN A 225 21.32 26.51 -30.65
C GLN A 225 20.75 27.93 -30.79
N ALA A 226 19.42 28.08 -30.72
CA ALA A 226 18.78 29.40 -30.77
C ALA A 226 19.16 30.26 -29.57
N VAL A 227 19.22 29.65 -28.37
CA VAL A 227 19.69 30.33 -27.15
C VAL A 227 21.13 30.83 -27.31
N LYS A 228 22.01 29.97 -27.84
CA LYS A 228 23.44 30.30 -28.10
C LYS A 228 23.61 31.40 -29.14
N VAL A 229 22.83 31.36 -30.21
CA VAL A 229 22.85 32.39 -31.26
C VAL A 229 22.34 33.74 -30.73
N ALA A 230 21.34 33.71 -29.84
CA ALA A 230 20.79 34.91 -29.21
C ALA A 230 21.64 35.46 -28.05
N GLY A 231 22.65 34.72 -27.56
CA GLY A 231 23.42 35.10 -26.37
C GLY A 231 22.55 35.19 -25.10
N ALA A 232 21.49 34.38 -25.02
CA ALA A 232 20.45 34.49 -24.00
C ALA A 232 20.64 33.49 -22.83
N GLU A 233 21.82 32.91 -22.66
CA GLU A 233 22.07 31.87 -21.67
C GLU A 233 21.78 32.32 -20.24
N GLU A 234 22.24 33.51 -19.85
CA GLU A 234 21.98 34.06 -18.51
C GLU A 234 20.48 34.24 -18.28
N GLY A 235 19.74 34.78 -19.25
CA GLY A 235 18.29 34.96 -19.13
C GLY A 235 17.52 33.63 -19.01
N VAL A 236 17.98 32.58 -19.71
CA VAL A 236 17.41 31.23 -19.59
C VAL A 236 17.69 30.65 -18.20
N VAL A 237 18.91 30.83 -17.68
CA VAL A 237 19.27 30.39 -16.32
C VAL A 237 18.46 31.14 -15.28
N ASP A 238 18.31 32.46 -15.39
CA ASP A 238 17.53 33.29 -14.47
C ASP A 238 16.06 32.87 -14.44
N HIS A 239 15.47 32.59 -15.61
CA HIS A 239 14.10 32.09 -15.69
C HIS A 239 13.95 30.72 -15.03
N LEU A 240 14.91 29.81 -15.25
CA LEU A 240 14.94 28.51 -14.59
C LEU A 240 15.07 28.65 -13.06
N VAL A 241 15.91 29.58 -12.58
CA VAL A 241 16.06 29.88 -11.15
C VAL A 241 14.74 30.39 -10.57
N ALA A 242 14.03 31.28 -11.26
CA ALA A 242 12.73 31.77 -10.83
C ALA A 242 11.68 30.65 -10.73
N LEU A 243 11.61 29.76 -11.73
CA LEU A 243 10.73 28.58 -11.72
C LEU A 243 11.06 27.63 -10.56
N ASN A 244 12.35 27.36 -10.32
CA ASN A 244 12.77 26.53 -9.19
C ASN A 244 12.48 27.17 -7.84
N HIS A 245 12.61 28.50 -7.72
CA HIS A 245 12.27 29.21 -6.49
C HIS A 245 10.77 29.12 -6.18
N ALA A 246 9.91 29.29 -7.20
CA ALA A 246 8.47 29.07 -7.05
C ALA A 246 8.15 27.62 -6.64
N ARG A 247 8.81 26.63 -7.27
CA ARG A 247 8.68 25.21 -6.89
C ARG A 247 9.10 24.97 -5.45
N ALA A 248 10.24 25.53 -5.03
CA ALA A 248 10.78 25.38 -3.68
C ALA A 248 9.81 25.90 -2.61
N GLN A 249 9.14 27.04 -2.84
CA GLN A 249 8.15 27.56 -1.90
C GLN A 249 6.96 26.62 -1.71
N VAL A 250 6.50 25.98 -2.78
CA VAL A 250 5.39 25.01 -2.72
C VAL A 250 5.84 23.72 -2.02
N GLU A 251 7.04 23.21 -2.34
CA GLU A 251 7.61 22.03 -1.70
C GLU A 251 7.83 22.21 -0.20
N VAL A 252 8.37 23.36 0.24
CA VAL A 252 8.52 23.66 1.68
C VAL A 252 7.18 23.61 2.40
N ARG A 253 6.12 24.16 1.79
CA ARG A 253 4.76 24.11 2.35
C ARG A 253 4.22 22.67 2.40
N GLN A 254 4.49 21.87 1.37
CA GLN A 254 4.09 20.47 1.31
C GLN A 254 4.80 19.65 2.41
N VAL A 255 6.12 19.79 2.53
CA VAL A 255 6.92 19.12 3.57
C VAL A 255 6.47 19.55 4.96
N TYR A 256 6.16 20.84 5.17
CA TYR A 256 5.63 21.34 6.44
C TYR A 256 4.30 20.68 6.80
N TYR A 257 3.31 20.66 5.90
CA TYR A 257 2.01 20.04 6.19
C TYR A 257 2.12 18.52 6.40
N ARG A 258 2.95 17.85 5.61
CA ARG A 258 3.23 16.42 5.80
C ARG A 258 3.88 16.15 7.15
N GLY A 259 4.91 16.92 7.50
CA GLY A 259 5.60 16.83 8.78
C GLY A 259 4.69 17.10 9.98
N LEU A 260 3.76 18.05 9.87
CA LEU A 260 2.73 18.28 10.89
C LEU A 260 1.82 17.06 11.07
N LEU A 261 1.35 16.45 9.98
CA LEU A 261 0.49 15.27 10.03
C LEU A 261 1.22 14.06 10.61
N ASP A 262 2.44 13.81 10.16
CA ASP A 262 3.29 12.72 10.67
C ASP A 262 3.62 12.93 12.16
N GLY A 263 3.92 14.17 12.56
CA GLY A 263 4.16 14.55 13.95
C GLY A 263 2.92 14.37 14.84
N LEU A 264 1.74 14.77 14.37
CA LEU A 264 0.47 14.57 15.07
C LEU A 264 0.15 13.08 15.23
N ASN A 265 0.30 12.29 14.17
CA ASN A 265 0.10 10.83 14.19
C ASN A 265 0.99 10.17 15.27
N ASN A 266 2.29 10.46 15.25
CA ASN A 266 3.24 9.88 16.21
C ASN A 266 2.99 10.35 17.66
N SER A 267 2.63 11.63 17.84
CA SER A 267 2.40 12.21 19.17
C SER A 267 1.16 11.62 19.86
N VAL A 268 0.13 11.28 19.09
CA VAL A 268 -1.13 10.74 19.64
C VAL A 268 -0.96 9.35 20.21
N VAL A 269 -0.12 8.49 19.63
CA VAL A 269 0.18 7.17 20.21
C VAL A 269 0.84 7.34 21.58
N ASN A 270 1.84 8.20 21.67
CA ASN A 270 2.53 8.51 22.93
C ASN A 270 1.59 9.15 23.96
N PHE A 271 0.71 10.05 23.51
CA PHE A 271 -0.32 10.65 24.36
C PHE A 271 -1.30 9.60 24.88
N GLY A 272 -1.73 8.66 24.04
CA GLY A 272 -2.59 7.54 24.43
C GLY A 272 -1.94 6.65 25.48
N ILE A 273 -0.64 6.35 25.34
CA ILE A 273 0.15 5.62 26.35
C ILE A 273 0.26 6.45 27.65
N GLY A 274 0.49 7.76 27.55
CA GLY A 274 0.55 8.65 28.72
C GLY A 274 -0.76 8.69 29.50
N VAL A 275 -1.90 8.82 28.81
CA VAL A 275 -3.24 8.76 29.42
C VAL A 275 -3.47 7.39 30.05
N MET A 276 -3.08 6.31 29.38
CA MET A 276 -3.15 4.96 29.94
C MET A 276 -2.34 4.83 31.22
N LEU A 277 -1.10 5.34 31.26
CA LEU A 277 -0.25 5.30 32.46
C LEU A 277 -0.90 5.98 33.66
N LEU A 278 -1.50 7.16 33.45
CA LEU A 278 -2.21 7.90 34.51
C LEU A 278 -3.41 7.11 35.04
N MET A 279 -4.18 6.46 34.16
CA MET A 279 -5.32 5.64 34.55
C MET A 279 -4.90 4.33 35.22
N ALA A 280 -3.89 3.67 34.66
CA ALA A 280 -3.39 2.37 35.11
C ALA A 280 -2.92 2.41 36.56
N GLY A 281 -2.26 3.49 37.01
CA GLY A 281 -1.83 3.62 38.40
C GLY A 281 -2.97 3.48 39.40
N THR A 282 -4.09 4.17 39.16
CA THR A 282 -5.29 4.07 40.02
C THR A 282 -5.97 2.70 39.91
N ALA A 283 -6.06 2.15 38.70
CA ALA A 283 -6.72 0.88 38.45
C ALA A 283 -5.94 -0.32 39.04
N ILE A 284 -4.60 -0.26 38.98
CA ILE A 284 -3.69 -1.21 39.63
C ILE A 284 -3.81 -1.12 41.14
N GLY A 285 -3.83 0.09 41.71
CA GLY A 285 -4.06 0.29 43.14
C GLY A 285 -5.39 -0.29 43.63
N GLN A 286 -6.42 -0.30 42.78
CA GLN A 286 -7.73 -0.88 43.05
C GLN A 286 -7.82 -2.39 42.74
N GLY A 287 -6.77 -3.00 42.18
CA GLY A 287 -6.78 -4.41 41.77
C GLY A 287 -7.67 -4.73 40.57
N THR A 288 -8.14 -3.71 39.83
CA THR A 288 -9.00 -3.87 38.63
C THR A 288 -8.22 -3.93 37.32
N PHE A 289 -6.90 -3.76 37.40
CA PHE A 289 -5.97 -3.77 36.27
C PHE A 289 -4.62 -4.25 36.77
N THR A 290 -3.90 -5.03 35.98
CA THR A 290 -2.59 -5.55 36.38
C THR A 290 -1.44 -4.90 35.59
N VAL A 291 -0.20 -5.14 36.04
CA VAL A 291 0.99 -4.73 35.27
C VAL A 291 1.07 -5.50 33.94
N GLY A 292 0.62 -6.75 33.91
CA GLY A 292 0.52 -7.51 32.66
C GLY A 292 -0.56 -6.96 31.72
N ASP A 293 -1.70 -6.52 32.24
CA ASP A 293 -2.72 -5.83 31.44
C ASP A 293 -2.14 -4.59 30.77
N PHE A 294 -1.37 -3.78 31.51
CA PHE A 294 -0.67 -2.63 30.95
C PHE A 294 0.25 -3.04 29.77
N ALA A 295 1.08 -4.07 29.96
CA ALA A 295 2.02 -4.52 28.94
C ALA A 295 1.32 -5.04 27.66
N LEU A 296 0.20 -5.75 27.82
CA LEU A 296 -0.64 -6.18 26.70
C LEU A 296 -1.25 -4.98 25.96
N PHE A 297 -1.81 -4.02 26.69
CA PHE A 297 -2.41 -2.84 26.10
C PHE A 297 -1.38 -2.05 25.27
N VAL A 298 -0.18 -1.81 25.80
CA VAL A 298 0.90 -1.14 25.06
C VAL A 298 1.26 -1.92 23.80
N SER A 299 1.39 -3.24 23.89
CA SER A 299 1.71 -4.10 22.74
C SER A 299 0.63 -4.04 21.65
N TYR A 300 -0.65 -4.02 22.03
CA TYR A 300 -1.77 -4.01 21.10
C TYR A 300 -2.02 -2.65 20.46
N LEU A 301 -1.70 -1.56 21.15
CA LEU A 301 -1.84 -0.22 20.58
C LEU A 301 -1.00 -0.04 19.32
N TRP A 302 0.22 -0.57 19.27
CA TRP A 302 1.13 -0.31 18.15
C TRP A 302 0.54 -0.65 16.78
N PHE A 303 -0.12 -1.82 16.63
CA PHE A 303 -0.74 -2.19 15.36
C PHE A 303 -2.19 -1.72 15.24
N THR A 304 -2.94 -1.69 16.34
CA THR A 304 -4.36 -1.28 16.30
C THR A 304 -4.52 0.20 15.94
N THR A 305 -3.56 1.03 16.33
CA THR A 305 -3.56 2.47 16.02
C THR A 305 -3.35 2.77 14.54
N ARG A 306 -2.73 1.85 13.78
CA ARG A 306 -2.42 2.02 12.35
C ARG A 306 -3.60 1.68 11.43
N VAL A 307 -4.44 0.74 11.85
CA VAL A 307 -5.54 0.21 11.03
C VAL A 307 -6.44 1.28 10.37
N PRO A 308 -6.80 2.38 11.04
CA PRO A 308 -7.60 3.42 10.41
C PRO A 308 -6.92 4.13 9.23
N SER A 309 -5.60 4.38 9.28
CA SER A 309 -4.90 5.05 8.17
C SER A 309 -4.78 4.13 6.96
N GLU A 310 -4.68 2.82 7.18
CA GLU A 310 -4.60 1.81 6.12
C GLU A 310 -5.86 1.77 5.24
N ILE A 311 -7.05 2.17 5.73
CA ILE A 311 -8.27 2.31 4.89
C ILE A 311 -8.04 3.36 3.80
N GLY A 312 -7.49 4.51 4.20
CA GLY A 312 -7.28 5.63 3.30
C GLY A 312 -6.33 5.25 2.17
N THR A 313 -5.22 4.61 2.53
CA THR A 313 -4.25 4.07 1.57
C THR A 313 -4.89 3.02 0.67
N PHE A 314 -5.59 2.03 1.23
CA PHE A 314 -6.26 0.98 0.47
C PHE A 314 -7.28 1.55 -0.54
N TYR A 315 -8.07 2.55 -0.14
CA TYR A 315 -9.01 3.20 -1.05
C TYR A 315 -8.31 4.03 -2.14
N GLY A 316 -7.22 4.73 -1.78
CA GLY A 316 -6.38 5.44 -2.74
C GLY A 316 -5.87 4.51 -3.83
N ASP A 317 -5.31 3.37 -3.42
CA ASP A 317 -4.71 2.41 -4.33
C ASP A 317 -5.75 1.68 -5.18
N TYR A 318 -6.94 1.41 -4.64
CA TYR A 318 -8.06 0.93 -5.45
C TYR A 318 -8.41 1.89 -6.60
N LYS A 319 -8.27 3.21 -6.38
CA LYS A 319 -8.48 4.22 -7.43
C LYS A 319 -7.31 4.31 -8.39
N THR A 320 -6.08 4.23 -7.90
CA THR A 320 -4.87 4.16 -8.75
C THR A 320 -4.94 2.96 -9.68
N GLN A 321 -5.28 1.79 -9.14
CA GLN A 321 -5.45 0.57 -9.91
C GLN A 321 -6.50 0.71 -11.02
N ALA A 322 -7.63 1.37 -10.75
CA ALA A 322 -8.67 1.60 -11.77
C ALA A 322 -8.13 2.38 -12.99
N VAL A 323 -7.26 3.37 -12.76
CA VAL A 323 -6.62 4.14 -13.82
C VAL A 323 -5.63 3.29 -14.61
N SER A 324 -4.77 2.51 -13.93
CA SER A 324 -3.83 1.61 -14.61
C SER A 324 -4.55 0.52 -15.41
N ILE A 325 -5.66 -0.01 -14.91
CA ILE A 325 -6.51 -0.94 -15.68
C ILE A 325 -7.02 -0.27 -16.95
N GLU A 326 -7.56 0.95 -16.88
CA GLU A 326 -8.04 1.66 -18.06
C GLU A 326 -6.93 1.86 -19.10
N ARG A 327 -5.70 2.18 -18.66
CA ARG A 327 -4.53 2.33 -19.54
C ARG A 327 -4.12 0.99 -20.16
N LEU A 328 -4.13 -0.11 -19.42
CA LEU A 328 -3.87 -1.44 -20.00
C LEU A 328 -4.98 -1.85 -20.99
N MET A 329 -6.25 -1.55 -20.67
CA MET A 329 -7.40 -1.83 -21.56
C MET A 329 -7.28 -1.08 -22.88
N GLU A 330 -6.75 0.14 -22.87
CA GLU A 330 -6.53 0.93 -24.08
C GLU A 330 -5.56 0.21 -25.03
N LEU A 331 -4.49 -0.42 -24.52
CA LEU A 331 -3.48 -1.12 -25.34
C LEU A 331 -4.02 -2.32 -26.11
N ILE A 332 -5.06 -2.99 -25.61
CA ILE A 332 -5.62 -4.19 -26.25
C ILE A 332 -6.75 -3.87 -27.23
N ARG A 333 -7.25 -2.62 -27.31
CA ARG A 333 -8.37 -2.28 -28.23
C ARG A 333 -7.98 -2.53 -29.69
N PRO A 334 -8.82 -3.20 -30.50
CA PRO A 334 -10.26 -3.40 -30.31
C PRO A 334 -10.66 -4.72 -29.62
N GLU A 335 -9.73 -5.51 -29.11
CA GLU A 335 -10.04 -6.78 -28.45
C GLU A 335 -10.90 -6.60 -27.19
N PRO A 336 -11.73 -7.60 -26.84
CA PRO A 336 -12.56 -7.51 -25.65
C PRO A 336 -11.69 -7.49 -24.39
N PRO A 337 -12.15 -6.79 -23.34
CA PRO A 337 -11.44 -6.69 -22.07
C PRO A 337 -10.96 -8.00 -21.43
N SER A 338 -11.64 -9.13 -21.69
CA SER A 338 -11.29 -10.44 -21.16
C SER A 338 -9.94 -10.97 -21.63
N VAL A 339 -9.41 -10.48 -22.76
CA VAL A 339 -8.13 -10.90 -23.31
C VAL A 339 -6.98 -10.62 -22.35
N LEU A 340 -7.05 -9.55 -21.56
CA LEU A 340 -5.98 -9.18 -20.63
C LEU A 340 -5.67 -10.28 -19.59
N VAL A 341 -6.66 -11.11 -19.27
CA VAL A 341 -6.58 -12.20 -18.29
C VAL A 341 -7.00 -13.54 -18.91
N GLU A 342 -6.86 -13.67 -20.22
CA GLU A 342 -7.09 -14.93 -20.92
C GLU A 342 -6.15 -16.01 -20.35
N PRO A 343 -6.68 -17.14 -19.82
CA PRO A 343 -5.84 -18.17 -19.24
C PRO A 343 -4.96 -18.83 -20.30
N HIS A 344 -3.66 -18.86 -20.06
CA HIS A 344 -2.73 -19.69 -20.82
C HIS A 344 -1.61 -20.21 -19.91
N PRO A 345 -0.90 -21.28 -20.31
CA PRO A 345 0.21 -21.80 -19.51
C PRO A 345 1.25 -20.71 -19.23
N ILE A 346 1.58 -20.54 -17.96
CA ILE A 346 2.75 -19.78 -17.49
C ILE A 346 3.71 -20.82 -16.95
N TYR A 347 4.86 -20.97 -17.60
CA TYR A 347 5.87 -21.94 -17.17
C TYR A 347 6.68 -21.31 -16.03
N ASP A 348 6.42 -21.78 -14.81
CA ASP A 348 7.07 -21.34 -13.58
C ASP A 348 8.20 -22.29 -13.14
N SER A 349 8.25 -23.47 -13.74
CA SER A 349 9.16 -24.56 -13.43
C SER A 349 9.35 -25.45 -14.65
N GLY A 350 10.50 -26.14 -14.71
CA GLY A 350 10.83 -27.07 -15.80
C GLY A 350 11.52 -26.43 -17.02
N PRO A 351 11.79 -27.23 -18.05
CA PRO A 351 12.41 -26.76 -19.28
C PRO A 351 11.45 -25.86 -20.07
N LEU A 352 12.01 -24.87 -20.78
CA LEU A 352 11.22 -24.00 -21.68
C LEU A 352 10.54 -24.84 -22.77
N PRO A 353 9.31 -24.48 -23.19
CA PRO A 353 8.63 -25.17 -24.28
C PRO A 353 9.42 -25.06 -25.59
N GLU A 354 9.44 -26.13 -26.38
CA GLU A 354 10.03 -26.10 -27.72
C GLU A 354 9.24 -25.14 -28.62
N VAL A 355 9.91 -24.11 -29.13
CA VAL A 355 9.32 -23.14 -30.07
C VAL A 355 9.48 -23.69 -31.49
N THR A 356 8.38 -24.05 -32.14
CA THR A 356 8.38 -24.45 -33.55
C THR A 356 8.38 -23.20 -34.41
N PHE A 357 9.49 -22.92 -35.11
CA PHE A 357 9.52 -21.85 -36.10
C PHE A 357 8.80 -22.31 -37.37
N PRO A 358 7.88 -21.52 -37.93
CA PRO A 358 7.33 -21.80 -39.25
C PRO A 358 8.48 -21.79 -40.27
N VAL A 359 8.61 -22.88 -41.03
CA VAL A 359 9.60 -23.05 -42.11
C VAL A 359 9.20 -22.24 -43.33
#